data_AF-A0A516X4J8-F1
#
_entry.id   AF-A0A516X4J8-F1
#
_cell.length_a   1.000
_cell.length_b   1.000
_cell.length_c   1.000
_cell.angle_alpha   90.00
_cell.angle_beta   90.00
_cell.angle_gamma   90.00
#
_symmetry.space_group_name_H-M   'P 1'
#
loop_
_entity.id
_entity.type
_entity.pdbx_description
1 polymer ?
#
loop_
_entity_poly.entity_id
_entity_poly.type
_entity_poly.pdbx_seq_one_letter_code
_entity_poly.pdbx_strand_id
1 'polypeptide(L)'
;MMTLPSEPSPRARRPRNPLSALARFLGRHEWLMRLAPAIILVESFMRRWTGNRLSLVGIAGLPSVQITVPGRRTGIPRTTALLAVPLDDGFVVTGSNWGRAKTPAWAWNLGAVGRAEVHVGARIETMRVDRVSEAERAQYWADIVYYWPGYEMEQRLAPGRRFPMFHLRTDSDAHASGRRAQGAAPVGEGTDGGGDRAAPTGHRPQGKRPA
;
A
#
# COMPACT_ATOMS: atom_id res chain seq x y z
N MET A 1 -27.31 5.09 -22.67
CA MET A 1 -27.12 6.13 -21.63
C MET A 1 -25.83 5.81 -20.89
N MET A 2 -24.80 6.62 -21.11
CA MET A 2 -23.46 6.42 -20.56
C MET A 2 -23.41 7.16 -19.23
N THR A 3 -23.66 6.47 -18.12
CA THR A 3 -23.57 7.04 -16.77
C THR A 3 -22.13 7.49 -16.54
N LEU A 4 -21.91 8.80 -16.39
CA LEU A 4 -20.61 9.34 -16.00
C LEU A 4 -20.18 8.66 -14.69
N PRO A 5 -18.90 8.28 -14.54
CA PRO A 5 -18.43 7.75 -13.26
C PRO A 5 -18.68 8.82 -12.20
N SER A 6 -19.43 8.47 -11.16
CA SER A 6 -19.70 9.32 -10.00
C SER A 6 -18.37 9.92 -9.53
N GLU A 7 -18.36 11.23 -9.25
CA GLU A 7 -17.14 11.87 -8.78
C GLU A 7 -16.59 11.13 -7.57
N PRO A 8 -15.25 10.94 -7.50
CA PRO A 8 -14.64 10.30 -6.34
C PRO A 8 -14.97 11.09 -5.08
N SER A 9 -15.12 10.38 -3.96
CA SER A 9 -15.33 10.98 -2.65
C SER A 9 -14.28 12.06 -2.39
N PRO A 10 -14.61 13.15 -1.68
CA PRO A 10 -13.61 14.10 -1.22
C PRO A 10 -12.48 13.46 -0.40
N ARG A 11 -12.70 12.25 0.16
CA ARG A 11 -11.70 11.45 0.87
C ARG A 11 -10.67 10.78 -0.03
N ALA A 12 -11.04 10.49 -1.27
CA ALA A 12 -10.16 9.80 -2.21
C ALA A 12 -9.17 10.83 -2.77
N ARG A 13 -7.89 10.66 -2.44
CA ARG A 13 -6.85 11.57 -2.94
C ARG A 13 -6.82 11.47 -4.46
N ARG A 14 -6.49 12.53 -5.20
CA ARG A 14 -6.29 12.39 -6.65
C ARG A 14 -4.93 11.74 -6.94
N PRO A 15 -4.84 10.79 -7.89
CA PRO A 15 -3.56 10.19 -8.23
C PRO A 15 -2.64 11.25 -8.84
N ARG A 16 -1.44 11.42 -8.26
CA ARG A 16 -0.47 12.45 -8.64
C ARG A 16 0.52 12.01 -9.74
N ASN A 17 0.38 10.80 -10.29
CA ASN A 17 1.38 10.20 -11.18
C ASN A 17 0.88 10.13 -12.65
N PRO A 18 1.61 10.65 -13.65
CA PRO A 18 1.23 10.60 -15.08
C PRO A 18 0.98 9.17 -15.62
N LEU A 19 1.59 8.15 -15.03
CA LEU A 19 1.35 6.74 -15.38
C LEU A 19 -0.09 6.27 -15.09
N SER A 20 -0.77 6.88 -14.11
CA SER A 20 -2.17 6.59 -13.82
C SER A 20 -3.13 7.08 -14.92
N ALA A 21 -2.72 8.08 -15.70
CA ALA A 21 -3.48 8.53 -16.87
C ALA A 21 -3.39 7.51 -18.02
N LEU A 22 -2.20 6.92 -18.22
CA LEU A 22 -1.98 5.88 -19.23
C LEU A 22 -2.69 4.56 -18.86
N ALA A 23 -2.65 4.15 -17.59
CA ALA A 23 -3.39 2.97 -17.12
C ALA A 23 -4.92 3.14 -17.30
N ARG A 24 -5.45 4.34 -17.03
CA ARG A 24 -6.86 4.68 -17.32
C ARG A 24 -7.17 4.70 -18.81
N PHE A 25 -6.26 5.18 -19.64
CA PHE A 25 -6.40 5.17 -21.08
C PHE A 25 -6.41 3.74 -21.67
N LEU A 26 -5.52 2.87 -21.16
CA LEU A 26 -5.43 1.46 -21.57
C LEU A 26 -6.62 0.63 -21.07
N GLY A 27 -7.13 0.89 -19.86
CA GLY A 27 -8.33 0.23 -19.33
C GLY A 27 -9.62 0.53 -20.10
N ARG A 28 -9.63 1.59 -20.92
CA ARG A 28 -10.77 1.95 -21.81
C ARG A 28 -10.76 1.21 -23.15
N HIS A 29 -9.67 0.50 -23.49
CA HIS A 29 -9.53 -0.15 -24.79
C HIS A 29 -9.68 -1.67 -24.66
N GLU A 30 -10.76 -2.21 -25.22
CA GLU A 30 -11.18 -3.62 -25.10
C GLU A 30 -10.17 -4.64 -25.64
N TRP A 31 -9.22 -4.24 -26.51
CA TRP A 31 -8.18 -5.15 -27.03
C TRP A 31 -7.23 -5.70 -25.95
N LEU A 32 -7.00 -4.97 -24.86
CA LEU A 32 -6.22 -5.45 -23.71
C LEU A 32 -6.91 -6.66 -23.02
N MET A 33 -8.23 -6.79 -23.19
CA MET A 33 -9.04 -7.90 -22.67
C MET A 33 -8.76 -9.22 -23.40
N ARG A 34 -8.27 -9.18 -24.65
CA ARG A 34 -7.85 -10.40 -25.36
C ARG A 34 -6.59 -11.02 -24.75
N LEU A 35 -5.79 -10.21 -24.04
CA LEU A 35 -4.59 -10.65 -23.32
C LEU A 35 -4.85 -10.89 -21.82
N ALA A 36 -6.06 -10.60 -21.31
CA ALA A 36 -6.40 -10.75 -19.90
C ALA A 36 -6.12 -12.17 -19.33
N PRO A 37 -6.39 -13.29 -20.04
CA PRO A 37 -6.05 -14.61 -19.53
C PRO A 37 -4.55 -14.80 -19.32
N ALA A 38 -3.73 -14.28 -20.23
CA ALA A 38 -2.27 -14.32 -20.14
C ALA A 38 -1.75 -13.43 -19.02
N ILE A 39 -2.31 -12.22 -18.85
CA ILE A 39 -1.95 -11.30 -17.77
C ILE A 39 -2.32 -11.89 -16.40
N ILE A 40 -3.49 -12.51 -16.29
CA ILE A 40 -3.94 -13.21 -15.07
C ILE A 40 -3.05 -14.42 -14.77
N LEU A 41 -2.63 -15.17 -15.79
CA LEU A 41 -1.70 -16.28 -15.66
C LEU A 41 -0.32 -15.79 -15.20
N VAL A 42 0.21 -14.74 -15.81
CA VAL A 42 1.49 -14.10 -15.45
C VAL A 42 1.43 -13.52 -14.04
N GLU A 43 0.33 -12.89 -13.63
CA GLU A 43 0.16 -12.41 -12.26
C GLU A 43 0.07 -13.56 -11.26
N SER A 44 -0.66 -14.63 -11.60
CA SER A 44 -0.79 -15.81 -10.74
C SER A 44 0.56 -16.54 -10.61
N PHE A 45 1.35 -16.58 -11.68
CA PHE A 45 2.71 -17.09 -11.71
C PHE A 45 3.66 -16.20 -10.90
N MET A 46 3.65 -14.87 -11.09
CA MET A 46 4.47 -13.94 -10.30
C MET A 46 4.11 -13.95 -8.82
N ARG A 47 2.81 -13.99 -8.47
CA ARG A 47 2.38 -14.12 -7.06
C ARG A 47 2.83 -15.45 -6.47
N ARG A 48 2.80 -16.55 -7.23
CA ARG A 48 3.34 -17.84 -6.79
C ARG A 48 4.85 -17.77 -6.57
N TRP A 49 5.58 -17.15 -7.49
CA TRP A 49 7.05 -17.13 -7.52
C TRP A 49 7.66 -16.14 -6.52
N THR A 50 6.97 -15.02 -6.25
CA THR A 50 7.42 -13.98 -5.32
C THR A 50 6.83 -14.12 -3.91
N GLY A 51 6.11 -15.21 -3.62
CA GLY A 51 5.41 -15.37 -2.34
C GLY A 51 4.37 -14.26 -2.11
N ASN A 52 3.70 -13.84 -3.18
CA ASN A 52 2.64 -12.83 -3.21
C ASN A 52 3.13 -11.39 -2.94
N ARG A 53 4.45 -11.14 -3.07
CA ARG A 53 5.11 -9.85 -2.81
C ARG A 53 5.10 -8.90 -4.02
N LEU A 54 4.96 -9.42 -5.24
CA LEU A 54 4.93 -8.64 -6.47
C LEU A 54 3.57 -8.80 -7.18
N SER A 55 2.98 -7.69 -7.64
CA SER A 55 1.75 -7.68 -8.44
C SER A 55 1.95 -6.82 -9.70
N LEU A 56 1.31 -7.21 -10.81
CA LEU A 56 1.30 -6.43 -12.07
C LEU A 56 0.81 -4.99 -11.86
N VAL A 57 -0.05 -4.80 -10.88
CA VAL A 57 -0.61 -3.50 -10.48
C VAL A 57 0.45 -2.56 -9.91
N GLY A 58 1.38 -3.08 -9.08
CA GLY A 58 2.50 -2.29 -8.57
C GLY A 58 3.48 -1.87 -9.68
N ILE A 59 3.66 -2.72 -10.70
CA ILE A 59 4.49 -2.43 -11.88
C ILE A 59 3.83 -1.37 -12.79
N ALA A 60 2.50 -1.33 -12.84
CA ALA A 60 1.73 -0.34 -13.61
C ALA A 60 1.66 1.06 -12.94
N GLY A 61 2.34 1.27 -11.81
CA GLY A 61 2.36 2.56 -11.11
C GLY A 61 1.07 2.90 -10.36
N LEU A 62 0.21 1.91 -10.13
CA LEU A 62 -1.00 2.08 -9.34
C LEU A 62 -0.68 1.95 -7.85
N PRO A 63 -1.36 2.71 -6.95
CA PRO A 63 -1.05 2.65 -5.53
C PRO A 63 -1.29 1.25 -4.99
N SER A 64 -0.29 0.68 -4.31
CA SER A 64 -0.34 -0.69 -3.82
C SER A 64 0.25 -0.78 -2.42
N VAL A 65 -0.22 -1.78 -1.66
CA VAL A 65 0.27 -2.11 -0.31
C VAL A 65 0.48 -3.60 -0.21
N GLN A 66 1.32 -4.05 0.72
CA GLN A 66 1.33 -5.45 1.16
C GLN A 66 0.63 -5.55 2.51
N ILE A 67 -0.33 -6.46 2.62
CA ILE A 67 -0.98 -6.76 3.90
C ILE A 67 -0.45 -8.07 4.45
N THR A 68 -0.10 -8.10 5.73
CA THR A 68 0.26 -9.32 6.45
C THR A 68 -0.79 -9.58 7.54
N VAL A 69 -1.47 -10.73 7.43
CA VAL A 69 -2.48 -11.17 8.40
C VAL A 69 -2.37 -12.67 8.67
N PRO A 70 -2.69 -13.15 9.90
CA PRO A 70 -2.75 -14.57 10.17
C PRO A 70 -3.86 -15.24 9.34
N GLY A 71 -3.59 -16.44 8.85
CA GLY A 71 -4.61 -17.26 8.19
C GLY A 71 -5.72 -17.61 9.19
N ARG A 72 -6.99 -17.25 8.90
CA ARG A 72 -8.10 -17.40 9.88
C ARG A 72 -8.32 -18.83 10.41
N ARG A 73 -7.85 -19.84 9.67
CA ARG A 73 -7.94 -21.27 10.05
C ARG A 73 -6.64 -21.81 10.63
N THR A 74 -5.50 -21.24 10.25
CA THR A 74 -4.18 -21.82 10.48
C THR A 74 -3.31 -21.03 11.45
N GLY A 75 -3.65 -19.76 11.73
CA GLY A 75 -2.80 -18.83 12.48
C GLY A 75 -1.55 -18.34 11.73
N ILE A 76 -1.03 -19.13 10.78
CA ILE A 76 0.19 -18.81 10.01
C ILE A 76 0.06 -17.44 9.31
N PRO A 77 0.99 -16.49 9.54
CA PRO A 77 1.03 -15.20 8.84
C PRO A 77 1.13 -15.37 7.32
N ARG A 78 0.33 -14.60 6.58
CA ARG A 78 0.32 -14.57 5.12
C ARG A 78 0.38 -13.14 4.64
N THR A 79 1.35 -12.86 3.76
CA THR A 79 1.51 -11.56 3.12
C THR A 79 0.85 -11.56 1.73
N THR A 80 0.20 -10.47 1.35
CA THR A 80 -0.44 -10.29 0.03
C THR A 80 -0.27 -8.87 -0.47
N ALA A 81 0.32 -8.70 -1.66
CA ALA A 81 0.33 -7.43 -2.38
C ALA A 81 -1.03 -7.14 -3.04
N LEU A 82 -1.59 -5.97 -2.79
CA LEU A 82 -2.92 -5.55 -3.25
C LEU A 82 -2.86 -4.18 -3.91
N LEU A 83 -3.75 -3.97 -4.88
CA LEU A 83 -4.17 -2.62 -5.25
C LEU A 83 -4.87 -2.00 -4.03
N ALA A 84 -4.51 -0.77 -3.70
CA ALA A 84 -5.08 -0.04 -2.58
C ALA A 84 -5.42 1.37 -3.04
N VAL A 85 -6.63 1.82 -2.80
CA VAL A 85 -7.03 3.19 -3.11
C VAL A 85 -6.72 4.08 -1.92
N PRO A 86 -5.84 5.09 -2.04
CA PRO A 86 -5.47 5.95 -0.95
C PRO A 86 -6.64 6.88 -0.60
N LEU A 87 -6.94 6.92 0.69
CA LEU A 87 -7.89 7.84 1.32
C LEU A 87 -7.11 8.80 2.22
N ASP A 88 -7.79 9.80 2.77
CA ASP A 88 -7.16 10.77 3.68
C ASP A 88 -6.62 10.13 4.97
N ASP A 89 -7.31 9.13 5.51
CA ASP A 89 -6.97 8.45 6.77
C ASP A 89 -6.45 7.01 6.59
N GLY A 90 -6.13 6.62 5.35
CA GLY A 90 -5.54 5.31 5.07
C GLY A 90 -5.81 4.82 3.65
N PHE A 91 -6.34 3.59 3.51
CA PHE A 91 -6.54 2.93 2.22
C PHE A 91 -7.81 2.10 2.19
N VAL A 92 -8.47 1.98 1.03
CA VAL A 92 -9.46 0.91 0.80
C VAL A 92 -8.90 -0.17 -0.12
N VAL A 93 -9.15 -1.43 0.24
CA VAL A 93 -8.81 -2.61 -0.55
C VAL A 93 -10.06 -3.44 -0.86
N THR A 94 -10.10 -4.11 -2.02
CA THR A 94 -11.26 -4.89 -2.46
C THR A 94 -10.88 -6.31 -2.90
N GLY A 95 -11.68 -7.29 -2.43
CA GLY A 95 -11.51 -8.71 -2.68
C GLY A 95 -12.12 -9.19 -4.00
N SER A 96 -11.74 -8.58 -5.11
CA SER A 96 -12.31 -8.88 -6.43
C SER A 96 -11.84 -10.22 -7.01
N ASN A 97 -10.60 -10.62 -6.73
CA ASN A 97 -9.97 -11.83 -7.27
C ASN A 97 -10.10 -11.96 -8.80
N TRP A 98 -9.90 -10.87 -9.55
CA TRP A 98 -10.01 -10.85 -11.02
C TRP A 98 -11.37 -11.33 -11.54
N GLY A 99 -12.43 -11.14 -10.77
CA GLY A 99 -13.77 -11.64 -11.11
C GLY A 99 -13.96 -13.15 -10.96
N ARG A 100 -12.93 -13.93 -10.58
CA ARG A 100 -13.08 -15.39 -10.37
C ARG A 100 -14.15 -15.69 -9.32
N ALA A 101 -14.96 -16.74 -9.51
CA ALA A 101 -16.13 -17.06 -8.68
C ALA A 101 -15.93 -17.02 -7.14
N LYS A 102 -14.73 -17.36 -6.65
CA LYS A 102 -14.44 -17.44 -5.21
C LYS A 102 -13.80 -16.16 -4.66
N THR A 103 -14.25 -15.72 -3.49
CA THR A 103 -13.58 -14.68 -2.68
C THR A 103 -12.16 -15.10 -2.33
N PRO A 104 -11.16 -14.22 -2.45
CA PRO A 104 -9.76 -14.59 -2.21
C PRO A 104 -9.51 -14.85 -0.72
N ALA A 105 -8.60 -15.77 -0.41
CA ALA A 105 -8.31 -16.18 0.97
C ALA A 105 -7.89 -15.01 1.87
N TRP A 106 -7.12 -14.05 1.34
CA TRP A 106 -6.69 -12.88 2.10
C TRP A 106 -7.86 -12.05 2.62
N ALA A 107 -8.97 -11.96 1.86
CA ALA A 107 -10.14 -11.18 2.28
C ALA A 107 -10.86 -11.84 3.46
N TRP A 108 -10.89 -13.17 3.49
CA TRP A 108 -11.40 -13.92 4.64
C TRP A 108 -10.51 -13.79 5.86
N ASN A 109 -9.19 -13.77 5.67
CA ASN A 109 -8.24 -13.58 6.77
C ASN A 109 -8.33 -12.16 7.34
N LEU A 110 -8.35 -11.17 6.45
CA LEU A 110 -8.44 -9.76 6.82
C LEU A 110 -9.74 -9.45 7.56
N GLY A 111 -10.87 -9.99 7.10
CA GLY A 111 -12.15 -9.83 7.80
C GLY A 111 -12.28 -10.56 9.14
N ALA A 112 -11.28 -11.35 9.54
CA ALA A 112 -11.24 -12.04 10.83
C ALA A 112 -10.33 -11.32 11.86
N VAL A 113 -9.70 -10.20 11.49
CA VAL A 113 -8.80 -9.44 12.35
C VAL A 113 -9.24 -7.98 12.44
N GLY A 114 -8.99 -7.32 13.57
CA GLY A 114 -9.22 -5.88 13.72
C GLY A 114 -8.01 -5.01 13.36
N ARG A 115 -6.83 -5.62 13.16
CA ARG A 115 -5.59 -4.94 12.79
C ARG A 115 -4.78 -5.79 11.82
N ALA A 116 -4.03 -5.13 10.94
CA ALA A 116 -3.11 -5.75 10.00
C ALA A 116 -1.80 -4.96 9.94
N GLU A 117 -0.70 -5.67 9.70
CA GLU A 117 0.55 -5.03 9.30
C GLU A 117 0.48 -4.69 7.82
N VAL A 118 0.71 -3.42 7.48
CA VAL A 118 0.59 -2.87 6.12
C VAL A 118 1.92 -2.26 5.71
N HIS A 119 2.47 -2.76 4.61
CA HIS A 119 3.70 -2.23 4.02
C HIS A 119 3.32 -1.26 2.91
N VAL A 120 3.76 -0.01 3.05
CA VAL A 120 3.55 1.08 2.10
C VAL A 120 4.93 1.53 1.61
N GLY A 121 5.35 0.99 0.46
CA GLY A 121 6.73 1.16 -0.01
C GLY A 121 7.73 0.58 1.01
N ALA A 122 8.64 1.40 1.52
CA ALA A 122 9.61 1.01 2.54
C ALA A 122 9.09 1.09 3.99
N ARG A 123 7.88 1.62 4.20
CA ARG A 123 7.31 1.81 5.54
C ARG A 123 6.43 0.62 5.92
N ILE A 124 6.49 0.25 7.19
CA ILE A 124 5.63 -0.79 7.78
C ILE A 124 4.82 -0.13 8.88
N GLU A 125 3.51 -0.27 8.82
CA GLU A 125 2.58 0.34 9.78
C GLU A 125 1.52 -0.68 10.20
N THR A 126 1.13 -0.67 11.47
CA THR A 126 -0.05 -1.41 11.93
C THR A 126 -1.28 -0.55 11.70
N MET A 127 -2.21 -1.02 10.88
CA MET A 127 -3.45 -0.31 10.56
C MET A 127 -4.67 -1.04 11.14
N ARG A 128 -5.69 -0.28 11.52
CA ARG A 128 -7.00 -0.83 11.89
C ARG A 128 -7.71 -1.31 10.63
N VAL A 129 -8.48 -2.39 10.77
CA VAL A 129 -9.18 -3.04 9.66
C VAL A 129 -10.67 -2.94 9.90
N ASP A 130 -11.33 -2.06 9.14
CA ASP A 130 -12.77 -1.89 9.19
C ASP A 130 -13.41 -2.49 7.94
N ARG A 131 -14.39 -3.37 8.11
CA ARG A 131 -15.17 -3.87 6.99
C ARG A 131 -16.11 -2.77 6.53
N VAL A 132 -16.10 -2.47 5.23
CA VAL A 132 -17.01 -1.47 4.66
C VAL A 132 -18.45 -1.96 4.80
N SER A 133 -19.28 -1.10 5.39
CA SER A 133 -20.71 -1.35 5.59
C SER A 133 -21.48 -1.27 4.27
N GLU A 134 -22.70 -1.83 4.22
CA GLU A 134 -23.53 -1.72 3.01
C GLU A 134 -23.92 -0.26 2.71
N ALA A 135 -24.11 0.55 3.76
CA ALA A 135 -24.45 1.97 3.61
C ALA A 135 -23.34 2.77 2.92
N GLU A 136 -22.07 2.47 3.22
CA GLU A 136 -20.92 3.18 2.65
C GLU A 136 -20.42 2.53 1.34
N ARG A 137 -20.86 1.30 1.05
CA ARG A 137 -20.37 0.48 -0.06
C ARG A 137 -20.42 1.19 -1.40
N ALA A 138 -21.53 1.89 -1.69
CA ALA A 138 -21.70 2.59 -2.96
C ALA A 138 -20.61 3.64 -3.19
N GLN A 139 -20.25 4.39 -2.14
CA GLN A 139 -19.22 5.41 -2.21
C GLN A 139 -17.83 4.79 -2.38
N TYR A 140 -17.48 3.80 -1.56
CA TYR A 140 -16.20 3.10 -1.69
C TYR A 140 -16.06 2.42 -3.05
N TRP A 141 -17.14 1.87 -3.59
CA TRP A 141 -17.14 1.29 -4.93
C TRP A 141 -16.85 2.33 -6.00
N ALA A 142 -17.47 3.51 -5.93
CA ALA A 142 -17.19 4.61 -6.85
C ALA A 142 -15.71 5.01 -6.79
N ASP A 143 -15.12 5.13 -5.60
CA ASP A 143 -13.70 5.46 -5.41
C ASP A 143 -12.78 4.39 -6.02
N ILE A 144 -13.10 3.12 -5.76
CA ILE A 144 -12.38 1.96 -6.28
C ILE A 144 -12.41 1.92 -7.81
N VAL A 145 -13.59 2.10 -8.42
CA VAL A 145 -13.77 2.10 -9.87
C VAL A 145 -13.13 3.33 -10.51
N TYR A 146 -13.23 4.49 -9.85
CA TYR A 146 -12.57 5.71 -10.31
C TYR A 146 -11.07 5.47 -10.47
N TYR A 147 -10.45 4.83 -9.47
CA TYR A 147 -9.03 4.48 -9.48
C TYR A 147 -8.68 3.38 -10.50
N TRP A 148 -9.49 2.33 -10.57
CA TRP A 148 -9.30 1.23 -11.49
C TRP A 148 -10.64 0.78 -12.11
N PRO A 149 -10.97 1.28 -13.31
CA PRO A 149 -12.21 0.93 -14.00
C PRO A 149 -12.35 -0.56 -14.31
N GLY A 150 -11.23 -1.31 -14.35
CA GLY A 150 -11.23 -2.76 -14.56
C GLY A 150 -12.07 -3.53 -13.54
N TYR A 151 -12.30 -2.96 -12.34
CA TYR A 151 -13.19 -3.58 -11.35
C TYR A 151 -14.64 -3.74 -11.83
N GLU A 152 -15.13 -2.91 -12.74
CA GLU A 152 -16.46 -3.10 -13.33
C GLU A 152 -16.53 -4.36 -14.20
N MET A 153 -15.48 -4.64 -14.96
CA MET A 153 -15.36 -5.88 -15.72
C MET A 153 -15.29 -7.08 -14.78
N GLU A 154 -14.44 -7.01 -13.76
CA GLU A 154 -14.31 -8.08 -12.77
C GLU A 154 -15.65 -8.37 -12.07
N GLN A 155 -16.42 -7.32 -11.74
CA GLN A 155 -17.76 -7.46 -11.16
C GLN A 155 -18.75 -8.12 -12.14
N ARG A 156 -18.67 -7.84 -13.44
CA ARG A 156 -19.48 -8.50 -14.48
C ARG A 156 -19.12 -9.98 -14.65
N LEU A 157 -17.84 -10.33 -14.54
CA LEU A 157 -17.35 -11.72 -14.58
C LEU A 157 -17.77 -12.54 -13.35
N ALA A 158 -18.24 -11.86 -12.29
CA ALA A 158 -18.65 -12.42 -11.02
C ALA A 158 -20.12 -12.11 -10.68
N PRO A 159 -21.10 -12.51 -11.53
CA PRO A 159 -22.49 -12.15 -11.31
C PRO A 159 -22.98 -12.67 -9.95
N GLY A 160 -23.74 -11.83 -9.24
CA GLY A 160 -24.26 -12.13 -7.91
C GLY A 160 -23.23 -12.04 -6.76
N ARG A 161 -21.92 -11.96 -7.03
CA ARG A 161 -20.93 -11.81 -5.95
C ARG A 161 -20.77 -10.35 -5.55
N ARG A 162 -20.96 -10.06 -4.26
CA ARG A 162 -20.53 -8.80 -3.65
C ARG A 162 -19.07 -8.91 -3.23
N PHE A 163 -18.19 -8.11 -3.84
CA PHE A 163 -16.78 -8.08 -3.43
C PHE A 163 -16.63 -7.50 -2.03
N PRO A 164 -15.94 -8.19 -1.09
CA PRO A 164 -15.69 -7.61 0.22
C PRO A 164 -14.71 -6.44 0.08
N MET A 165 -14.98 -5.36 0.81
CA MET A 165 -14.15 -4.16 0.85
C MET A 165 -13.76 -3.89 2.29
N PHE A 166 -12.54 -3.42 2.49
CA PHE A 166 -11.99 -3.12 3.80
C PHE A 166 -11.30 -1.77 3.76
N HIS A 167 -11.61 -0.93 4.75
CA HIS A 167 -10.91 0.31 5.02
C HIS A 167 -9.79 0.01 6.02
N LEU A 168 -8.55 0.22 5.59
CA LEU A 168 -7.34 0.16 6.39
C LEU A 168 -7.05 1.57 6.91
N ARG A 169 -7.25 1.79 8.21
CA ARG A 169 -7.10 3.12 8.82
C ARG A 169 -5.77 3.23 9.55
N THR A 170 -5.07 4.32 9.28
CA THR A 170 -3.89 4.71 10.06
C THR A 170 -4.31 5.03 11.49
N ASP A 171 -3.53 4.58 12.47
CA ASP A 171 -3.73 5.01 13.84
C ASP A 171 -3.19 6.45 13.95
N SER A 172 -4.07 7.44 13.89
CA SER A 172 -3.69 8.86 13.80
C SER A 172 -2.86 9.35 15.00
N ASP A 173 -2.95 8.65 16.14
CA ASP A 173 -2.20 8.95 17.36
C ASP A 173 -0.69 8.65 17.25
N ALA A 174 -0.27 7.77 16.32
CA ALA A 174 1.13 7.48 16.07
C ALA A 174 1.81 8.49 15.11
N HIS A 175 1.01 9.19 14.29
CA HIS A 175 1.53 10.13 13.28
C HIS A 175 1.83 11.53 13.83
N ALA A 176 1.20 11.94 14.93
CA ALA A 176 1.47 13.24 15.58
C ALA A 176 2.76 13.23 16.42
N SER A 177 3.09 12.10 17.04
CA SER A 177 4.27 11.90 17.88
C SER A 177 5.58 11.80 17.09
N GLY A 178 5.55 11.24 15.87
CA GLY A 178 6.72 11.16 14.99
C GLY A 178 7.14 12.48 14.32
N ARG A 179 6.18 13.40 14.08
CA ARG A 179 6.48 14.72 13.47
C ARG A 179 7.04 15.74 14.48
N ARG A 180 6.70 15.63 15.77
CA ARG A 180 7.23 16.51 16.82
C ARG A 180 8.69 16.21 17.18
N ALA A 181 9.13 14.96 17.00
CA ALA A 181 10.50 14.54 17.31
C ALA A 181 11.53 14.92 16.23
N GLN A 182 11.10 15.35 15.04
CA GLN A 182 12.00 15.72 13.92
C GLN A 182 12.08 17.24 13.69
N GLY A 183 11.50 18.06 14.58
CA GLY A 183 11.39 19.52 14.41
C GLY A 183 12.19 20.37 15.39
N ALA A 184 13.07 19.80 16.21
CA ALA A 184 13.86 20.57 17.18
C ALA A 184 15.34 20.19 17.12
N ALA A 185 16.08 20.86 16.24
CA ALA A 185 17.52 21.06 16.41
C ALA A 185 17.77 22.58 16.48
N PRO A 186 18.52 23.08 17.46
CA PRO A 186 18.73 24.50 17.65
C PRO A 186 19.73 25.06 16.63
N VAL A 187 19.42 26.24 16.12
CA VAL A 187 20.34 27.09 15.35
C VAL A 187 21.38 27.65 16.31
N GLY A 188 22.65 27.32 16.08
CA GLY A 188 23.80 27.93 16.73
C GLY A 188 24.75 28.45 15.65
N GLU A 189 24.70 29.75 15.43
CA GLU A 189 25.56 30.54 14.56
C GLU A 189 26.75 31.07 15.38
N GLY A 190 27.96 31.03 14.82
CA GLY A 190 29.18 31.55 15.47
C GLY A 190 30.44 31.25 14.66
N THR A 191 30.91 32.27 13.95
CA THR A 191 32.01 32.33 12.97
C THR A 191 33.41 32.52 13.60
N ASP A 192 34.42 32.29 12.75
CA ASP A 192 35.83 32.75 12.77
C ASP A 192 36.77 32.24 13.88
N GLY A 193 38.04 31.92 13.67
CA GLY A 193 38.91 31.99 12.50
C GLY A 193 40.38 31.79 12.93
N GLY A 194 41.23 31.26 12.03
CA GLY A 194 42.67 31.52 12.00
C GLY A 194 43.65 30.66 12.82
N GLY A 195 44.71 30.18 12.14
CA GLY A 195 46.07 30.16 12.74
C GLY A 195 46.76 28.81 12.94
N ASP A 196 47.28 28.24 11.85
CA ASP A 196 48.68 27.83 11.66
C ASP A 196 49.55 27.38 12.88
N ARG A 197 50.01 26.11 12.91
CA ARG A 197 51.43 25.72 13.07
C ARG A 197 51.69 24.22 13.12
N ALA A 198 52.85 23.88 12.57
CA ALA A 198 53.38 22.57 12.30
C ALA A 198 54.02 21.82 13.48
N ALA A 199 54.11 20.50 13.27
CA ALA A 199 55.26 19.62 13.49
C ALA A 199 55.49 18.91 14.86
N PRO A 200 56.16 17.72 14.81
CA PRO A 200 55.96 16.61 15.74
C PRO A 200 57.22 16.18 16.51
N THR A 201 57.05 15.47 17.63
CA THR A 201 57.96 14.47 18.29
C THR A 201 57.41 14.30 19.72
N GLY A 202 57.29 13.14 20.35
CA GLY A 202 57.98 11.87 20.24
C GLY A 202 58.38 11.48 21.66
N HIS A 203 57.63 10.61 22.36
CA HIS A 203 58.17 9.78 23.43
C HIS A 203 57.19 8.66 23.84
N ARG A 204 57.73 7.46 23.88
CA ARG A 204 57.14 6.21 24.39
C ARG A 204 57.98 5.82 25.64
N PRO A 205 57.71 4.68 26.28
CA PRO A 205 56.77 4.40 27.36
C PRO A 205 57.49 4.17 28.72
N GLN A 206 56.73 3.96 29.80
CA GLN A 206 56.97 3.03 30.94
C GLN A 206 56.00 3.40 32.07
N GLY A 207 55.45 2.52 32.90
CA GLY A 207 55.70 1.10 33.11
C GLY A 207 54.59 0.52 33.98
N LYS A 208 54.33 -0.78 33.82
CA LYS A 208 53.51 -1.60 34.72
C LYS A 208 54.40 -2.17 35.82
N ARG A 209 53.94 -2.16 37.07
CA ARG A 209 54.23 -3.16 38.13
C ARG A 209 53.40 -2.85 39.41
N PRO A 210 53.26 -3.80 40.35
CA PRO A 210 52.02 -4.58 40.47
C PRO A 210 51.42 -4.57 41.90
N ALA A 211 50.31 -5.29 42.07
CA ALA A 211 50.01 -6.11 43.24
C ALA A 211 49.20 -7.33 42.77
#